data_AF-A0A952R9Q3-F1
#
_entry.id   AF-A0A952R9Q3-F1
#
_cell.length_a   1.000
_cell.length_b   1.000
_cell.length_c   1.000
_cell.angle_alpha   90.00
_cell.angle_beta   90.00
_cell.angle_gamma   90.00
#
_symmetry.space_group_name_H-M   'P 1'
#
loop_
_entity.id
_entity.type
_entity.pdbx_description
1 polymer ?
#
loop_
_entity_poly.entity_id
_entity_poly.type
_entity_poly.pdbx_seq_one_letter_code
_entity_poly.pdbx_strand_id
1 'polypeptide(L)'
;MPSGASYRVVPERELTRLQYQMLSTQPDLILQYAHHLAAQARARGGGQAHGQQHEPSATRQAEVQVFARSWAALNGRPSQALVDPTVDLARVSRFTRAHHYVVPLADKTPRAVD
;
A
#
# COMPACT_ATOMS: atom_id res chain seq x y z
N MET A 1 3.38 14.92 -5.67
CA MET A 1 4.23 14.00 -4.88
C MET A 1 4.12 14.39 -3.42
N PRO A 2 3.96 13.44 -2.47
CA PRO A 2 3.94 13.79 -1.05
C PRO A 2 5.28 14.41 -0.64
N SER A 3 5.24 15.52 0.10
CA SER A 3 6.38 16.42 0.37
C SER A 3 7.17 16.07 1.63
N GLY A 4 7.46 14.78 1.84
CA GLY A 4 8.16 14.27 3.04
C GLY A 4 9.21 13.21 2.73
N ALA A 5 9.89 12.72 3.77
CA ALA A 5 10.82 11.61 3.65
C ALA A 5 10.07 10.34 3.23
N SER A 6 10.45 9.75 2.11
CA SER A 6 9.87 8.51 1.60
C SER A 6 10.88 7.38 1.61
N TYR A 7 10.47 6.18 2.01
CA TYR A 7 11.26 4.96 1.87
C TYR A 7 10.39 3.84 1.30
N ARG A 8 11.04 2.81 0.75
CA ARG A 8 10.36 1.66 0.16
C ARG A 8 10.44 0.46 1.11
N VAL A 9 9.30 -0.19 1.33
CA VAL A 9 9.23 -1.48 2.03
C VAL A 9 9.15 -2.60 1.00
N VAL A 10 9.93 -3.66 1.20
CA VAL A 10 9.88 -4.89 0.42
C VAL A 10 9.27 -5.97 1.33
N PRO A 11 7.99 -6.34 1.15
CA PRO A 11 7.28 -7.22 2.08
C PRO A 11 7.97 -8.57 2.32
N GLU A 12 8.64 -9.13 1.32
CA GLU A 12 9.39 -10.40 1.41
C GLU A 12 10.52 -10.38 2.45
N ARG A 13 10.99 -9.20 2.86
CA ARG A 13 12.03 -9.06 3.89
C ARG A 13 11.47 -9.10 5.32
N GLU A 14 10.18 -8.86 5.49
CA GLU A 14 9.51 -8.76 6.80
C GLU A 14 8.49 -9.89 7.03
N LEU A 15 7.96 -10.46 5.95
CA LEU A 15 6.91 -11.46 5.98
C LEU A 15 7.45 -12.85 5.68
N THR A 16 6.82 -13.85 6.28
CA THR A 16 7.02 -15.24 5.85
C THR A 16 6.57 -15.43 4.40
N ARG A 17 7.11 -16.44 3.73
CA ARG A 17 6.74 -16.78 2.34
C ARG A 17 5.22 -16.92 2.15
N LEU A 18 4.53 -17.59 3.08
CA LEU A 18 3.08 -17.78 3.01
C LEU A 18 2.32 -16.45 3.15
N GLN A 19 2.70 -15.61 4.11
CA GLN A 19 2.11 -14.28 4.29
C GLN A 19 2.29 -13.40 3.05
N TYR A 20 3.49 -13.41 2.45
CA TYR A 20 3.76 -12.66 1.23
C TYR A 20 2.91 -13.15 0.05
N GLN A 21 2.80 -14.47 -0.15
CA GLN A 21 1.97 -15.04 -1.21
C GLN A 21 0.50 -14.60 -1.07
N MET A 22 -0.05 -14.70 0.14
CA MET A 22 -1.41 -14.25 0.43
C MET A 22 -1.55 -12.73 0.22
N LEU A 23 -0.60 -11.93 0.72
CA LEU A 23 -0.56 -10.47 0.57
C LEU A 23 -0.57 -10.06 -0.91
N SER A 24 0.24 -10.73 -1.74
CA SER A 24 0.46 -10.35 -3.14
C SER A 24 -0.77 -10.52 -4.05
N THR A 25 -1.79 -11.22 -3.57
CA THR A 25 -2.99 -11.57 -4.37
C THR A 25 -4.29 -11.07 -3.76
N GLN A 26 -4.29 -10.63 -2.50
CA GLN A 26 -5.49 -10.24 -1.76
C GLN A 26 -5.45 -8.74 -1.38
N PRO A 27 -6.32 -7.90 -1.97
CA PRO A 27 -6.28 -6.45 -1.75
C PRO A 27 -6.57 -6.04 -0.31
N ASP A 28 -7.38 -6.80 0.41
CA ASP A 28 -7.69 -6.60 1.83
C ASP A 28 -6.46 -6.85 2.72
N LEU A 29 -5.63 -7.84 2.40
CA LEU A 29 -4.36 -8.05 3.09
C LEU A 29 -3.36 -6.94 2.78
N ILE A 30 -3.36 -6.40 1.56
CA ILE A 30 -2.55 -5.23 1.21
C ILE A 30 -2.95 -4.02 2.07
N LEU A 31 -4.26 -3.78 2.20
CA LEU A 31 -4.79 -2.74 3.08
C LEU A 31 -4.41 -2.98 4.55
N GLN A 32 -4.55 -4.22 5.03
CA GLN A 32 -4.16 -4.58 6.39
C GLN A 32 -2.66 -4.34 6.66
N TYR A 33 -1.80 -4.74 5.74
CA TYR A 33 -0.35 -4.53 5.85
C TYR A 33 0.00 -3.05 5.76
N ALA A 34 -0.69 -2.26 4.93
CA ALA A 34 -0.50 -0.81 4.88
C ALA A 34 -0.80 -0.14 6.24
N HIS A 35 -1.87 -0.55 6.92
CA HIS A 35 -2.15 -0.07 8.28
C HIS A 35 -1.09 -0.50 9.29
N HIS A 36 -0.57 -1.73 9.16
CA HIS A 36 0.51 -2.22 10.00
C HIS A 36 1.79 -1.37 9.84
N LEU A 37 2.19 -1.08 8.60
CA LEU A 37 3.32 -0.19 8.30
C LEU A 37 3.09 1.23 8.85
N ALA A 38 1.88 1.76 8.70
CA ALA A 38 1.55 3.08 9.22
C ALA A 38 1.61 3.13 10.75
N ALA A 39 1.15 2.08 11.44
CA ALA A 39 1.26 1.96 12.90
C ALA A 39 2.72 1.86 13.35
N GLN A 40 3.53 1.03 12.68
CA GLN A 40 4.96 0.91 12.96
C GLN A 40 5.69 2.25 12.79
N ALA A 41 5.45 2.97 11.69
CA ALA A 41 6.10 4.25 11.44
C ALA A 41 5.73 5.31 12.49
N ARG A 42 4.47 5.36 12.93
CA ARG A 42 4.03 6.23 14.04
C ARG A 42 4.68 5.84 15.37
N ALA A 43 4.77 4.54 15.67
CA ALA A 43 5.43 4.05 16.88
C ALA A 43 6.94 4.40 16.92
N ARG A 44 7.58 4.51 15.76
CA ARG A 44 8.99 4.96 15.63
C ARG A 44 9.15 6.50 15.67
N GLY A 45 8.10 7.24 15.99
CA GLY A 45 8.14 8.71 16.10
C GLY A 45 7.94 9.46 14.79
N GLY A 46 7.48 8.78 13.73
CA GLY A 46 7.07 9.43 12.47
C GLY A 46 8.22 10.11 11.73
N GLY A 47 8.95 9.33 10.91
CA GLY A 47 9.95 9.91 10.00
C GLY A 47 11.07 10.67 10.70
N GLN A 48 11.75 10.03 11.65
CA GLN A 48 13.08 10.48 12.06
C GLN A 48 14.05 10.21 10.89
N ALA A 49 14.04 11.10 9.90
CA ALA A 49 15.17 11.30 9.03
C ALA A 49 16.34 11.74 9.92
N HIS A 50 17.46 11.04 9.83
CA HIS A 50 18.72 11.47 10.41
C HIS A 50 18.95 12.97 10.14
N GLY A 51 19.06 13.78 11.19
CA GLY A 51 19.81 15.04 11.11
C GLY A 51 19.08 16.38 11.21
N GLN A 52 17.87 16.49 11.80
CA GLN A 52 17.37 17.81 12.22
C GLN A 52 16.83 17.78 13.64
N GLN A 53 17.56 18.43 14.55
CA GLN A 53 17.14 18.73 15.91
C GLN A 53 16.02 19.77 15.83
N HIS A 54 14.76 19.35 15.93
CA HIS A 54 13.66 20.26 16.17
C HIS A 54 12.94 19.85 17.47
N GLU A 55 12.76 20.86 18.32
CA GLU A 55 12.05 20.88 19.61
C GLU A 55 10.86 19.90 19.70
N PRO A 56 10.72 19.17 20.81
CA PRO A 56 9.59 18.28 21.04
C PRO A 56 8.32 19.08 21.35
N SER A 57 7.68 19.63 20.31
CA SER A 57 6.30 20.10 20.42
C SER A 57 5.35 18.90 20.49
N ALA A 58 4.72 18.71 21.65
CA ALA A 58 3.88 17.58 22.06
C ALA A 58 2.59 17.33 21.23
N THR A 59 2.51 17.74 19.95
CA THR A 59 1.26 17.61 19.16
C THR A 59 1.45 17.51 17.64
N ARG A 60 2.60 17.02 17.14
CA ARG A 60 2.70 16.57 15.73
C ARG A 60 2.86 15.06 15.67
N GLN A 61 1.75 14.32 15.60
CA GLN A 61 1.81 13.00 14.97
C GLN A 61 2.15 13.25 13.50
N ALA A 62 3.33 12.82 13.06
CA ALA A 62 3.69 12.95 11.66
C ALA A 62 2.63 12.27 10.79
N GLU A 63 2.19 12.94 9.73
CA GLU A 63 1.23 12.37 8.78
C GLU A 63 1.92 11.23 8.02
N VAL A 64 1.59 9.99 8.39
CA VAL A 64 2.11 8.79 7.73
C VAL A 64 1.14 8.37 6.63
N GLN A 65 1.66 8.33 5.41
CA GLN A 65 0.95 7.87 4.22
C GLN A 65 1.55 6.56 3.74
N VAL A 66 0.72 5.66 3.21
CA VAL A 66 1.18 4.38 2.66
C VAL A 66 0.52 4.13 1.31
N PHE A 67 1.35 3.98 0.29
CA PHE A 67 0.93 3.67 -1.08
C PHE A 67 1.48 2.29 -1.47
N ALA A 68 0.71 1.54 -2.25
CA ALA A 68 1.13 0.23 -2.72
C ALA A 68 1.17 0.17 -4.24
N ARG A 69 2.21 -0.48 -4.75
CA ARG A 69 2.36 -0.82 -6.16
C ARG A 69 2.24 -2.34 -6.26
N SER A 70 1.05 -2.85 -6.58
CA SER A 70 0.78 -4.29 -6.70
C SER A 70 0.14 -4.63 -8.03
N TRP A 71 0.55 -5.75 -8.61
CA TRP A 71 0.03 -6.27 -9.88
C TRP A 71 -0.36 -7.72 -9.73
N ALA A 72 -1.47 -8.09 -10.37
CA ALA A 72 -1.95 -9.45 -10.41
C ALA A 72 -2.52 -9.78 -11.79
N ALA A 73 -2.41 -11.05 -12.18
CA ALA A 73 -3.10 -11.64 -13.31
C ALA A 73 -4.25 -12.51 -12.80
N LEU A 74 -5.39 -12.49 -13.48
CA LEU A 74 -6.57 -13.28 -13.13
C LEU A 74 -7.01 -14.10 -14.33
N ASN A 75 -7.14 -15.42 -14.16
CA ASN A 75 -7.69 -16.33 -15.19
C ASN A 75 -7.02 -16.22 -16.57
N GLY A 76 -5.69 -16.19 -16.60
CA GLY A 76 -4.89 -16.12 -17.83
C GLY A 76 -4.89 -14.76 -18.53
N ARG A 77 -5.49 -13.73 -17.91
CA ARG A 77 -5.48 -12.37 -18.44
C ARG A 77 -4.12 -11.69 -18.22
N PRO A 78 -3.79 -10.66 -19.01
CA PRO A 78 -2.62 -9.82 -18.73
C PRO A 78 -2.64 -9.26 -17.32
N SER A 79 -1.45 -9.14 -16.73
CA SER A 79 -1.28 -8.53 -15.41
C SER A 79 -1.71 -7.07 -15.43
N GLN A 80 -2.46 -6.65 -14.40
CA GLN A 80 -2.86 -5.26 -14.20
C GLN A 80 -2.66 -4.86 -12.74
N ALA A 81 -2.75 -3.56 -12.46
CA ALA A 81 -2.73 -3.07 -11.09
C ALA A 81 -3.87 -3.72 -10.29
N LEU A 82 -3.55 -4.21 -9.08
CA LEU A 82 -4.52 -4.80 -8.16
C LEU A 82 -5.12 -3.72 -7.25
N VAL A 83 -4.27 -2.83 -6.73
CA VAL A 83 -4.70 -1.66 -5.95
C VAL A 83 -4.26 -0.37 -6.65
N ASP A 84 -5.05 0.69 -6.49
CA ASP A 84 -4.75 2.00 -7.07
C ASP A 84 -3.51 2.59 -6.37
N PRO A 85 -2.38 2.81 -7.09
CA PRO A 85 -1.15 3.29 -6.49
C PRO A 85 -1.20 4.77 -6.05
N THR A 86 -2.28 5.47 -6.36
CA THR A 86 -2.50 6.88 -6.01
C THR A 86 -3.30 7.06 -4.72
N VAL A 87 -3.91 5.98 -4.21
CA VAL A 87 -4.71 6.00 -2.98
C VAL A 87 -3.82 5.80 -1.76
N ASP A 88 -3.94 6.70 -0.79
CA ASP A 88 -3.30 6.56 0.52
C ASP A 88 -4.03 5.52 1.38
N LEU A 89 -3.53 4.29 1.35
CA LEU A 89 -4.10 3.14 2.06
C LEU A 89 -4.08 3.32 3.58
N ALA A 90 -3.21 4.19 4.12
CA ALA A 90 -3.21 4.47 5.57
C ALA A 90 -4.48 5.21 6.02
N ARG A 91 -5.18 5.89 5.10
CA ARG A 91 -6.42 6.66 5.35
C ARG A 91 -7.69 5.90 4.96
N VAL A 92 -7.57 4.79 4.23
CA VAL A 92 -8.71 3.95 3.85
C VAL A 92 -9.21 3.19 5.09
N SER A 93 -10.50 3.29 5.42
CA SER A 93 -11.07 2.50 6.53
C SER A 93 -11.06 1.01 6.18
N ARG A 94 -10.81 0.13 7.15
CA ARG A 94 -10.91 -1.34 7.00
C ARG A 94 -12.31 -1.81 6.57
N PHE A 95 -13.33 -0.97 6.77
CA PHE A 95 -14.72 -1.24 6.38
C PHE A 95 -15.08 -0.62 5.02
N THR A 96 -14.14 0.07 4.37
CA THR A 96 -14.35 0.68 3.05
C THR A 96 -14.55 -0.43 2.03
N ARG A 97 -15.55 -0.27 1.17
CA ARG A 97 -15.77 -1.21 0.06
C ARG A 97 -14.56 -1.20 -0.88
N ALA A 98 -14.21 -2.39 -1.38
CA ALA A 98 -13.01 -2.61 -2.19
C ALA A 98 -12.89 -1.67 -3.40
N HIS A 99 -13.98 -1.32 -4.07
CA HIS A 99 -13.97 -0.48 -5.27
C HIS A 99 -13.40 0.94 -5.09
N HIS A 100 -13.16 1.39 -3.85
CA HIS A 100 -12.51 2.68 -3.60
C HIS A 100 -10.98 2.65 -3.74
N TYR A 101 -10.36 1.48 -3.68
CA TYR A 101 -8.89 1.33 -3.73
C TYR A 101 -8.41 0.13 -4.54
N VAL A 102 -9.30 -0.78 -4.91
CA VAL A 102 -9.04 -1.89 -5.82
C VAL A 102 -9.36 -1.44 -7.24
N VAL A 103 -8.40 -1.61 -8.13
CA VAL A 103 -8.59 -1.26 -9.54
C VAL A 103 -9.58 -2.26 -10.14
N PRO A 104 -10.67 -1.80 -10.77
CA PRO A 104 -11.57 -2.68 -11.48
C PRO A 104 -10.81 -3.53 -12.50
N LEU A 105 -11.19 -4.80 -12.58
CA LEU A 105 -10.67 -5.67 -13.61
C LEU A 105 -11.06 -5.06 -14.97
N ALA A 106 -10.09 -4.75 -15.83
CA ALA A 106 -10.38 -4.22 -17.16
C ALA A 106 -11.31 -5.19 -17.91
N ASP A 107 -11.98 -4.78 -18.98
CA ASP A 107 -12.64 -5.77 -19.83
C ASP A 107 -11.60 -6.60 -20.59
N LYS A 108 -11.97 -7.81 -21.02
CA LYS A 108 -11.17 -8.52 -22.02
C LYS A 108 -11.30 -7.69 -23.29
N THR A 109 -10.20 -7.16 -23.83
CA THR A 109 -10.20 -6.71 -25.22
C THR A 109 -10.74 -7.87 -26.05
N PRO A 110 -11.81 -7.70 -26.84
CA PRO A 110 -12.33 -8.79 -27.66
C PRO A 110 -11.18 -9.31 -28.52
N ARG A 111 -10.96 -10.64 -28.48
CA ARG A 111 -9.99 -11.28 -29.35
C ARG A 111 -10.41 -10.95 -30.78
N ALA A 112 -9.54 -10.32 -31.57
CA ALA A 112 -9.75 -10.22 -32.99
C ALA A 112 -10.00 -11.64 -33.50
N VAL A 113 -11.17 -11.86 -34.09
CA VAL A 113 -11.48 -13.10 -34.79
C VAL A 113 -10.74 -13.01 -36.13
N ASP A 114 -9.65 -13.76 -36.25
CA ASP A 114 -9.07 -14.13 -37.55
C ASP A 114 -9.94 -15.21 -38.21
#